data_AF-A0A7M4AAJ0-F1
#
_entry.id   AF-A0A7M4AAJ0-F1
#
_cell.length_a   1.000
_cell.length_b   1.000
_cell.length_c   1.000
_cell.angle_alpha   90.00
_cell.angle_beta   90.00
_cell.angle_gamma   90.00
#
_symmetry.space_group_name_H-M   'P 1'
#
loop_
_entity.id
_entity.type
_entity.pdbx_description
1 polymer ?
#
loop_
_entity_poly.entity_id
_entity_poly.type
_entity_poly.pdbx_seq_one_letter_code
_entity_poly.pdbx_strand_id
1 'polypeptide(L)'
;MVSVGDVAPNFTLMANDRNMVTLSDSIGNKVVLAFYPAAFTGVCTTEMCTFTDSMSKFDGMEVEVFGISVDSIFSNNEFANNNSIGFPLLSDVNREATNSYGVGISFVMPG
;
A
#
# COMPACT_ATOMS: atom_id res chain seq x y z
N MET A 1 -12.80 11.63 0.32
CA MET A 1 -11.53 12.25 0.74
C MET A 1 -11.54 12.27 2.25
N VAL A 2 -10.51 11.69 2.86
CA VAL A 2 -10.39 11.52 4.31
C VAL A 2 -9.71 12.74 4.92
N SER A 3 -10.14 13.14 6.12
CA SER A 3 -9.55 14.24 6.90
C SER A 3 -8.93 13.73 8.19
N VAL A 4 -8.01 14.52 8.77
CA VAL A 4 -7.41 14.20 10.08
C VAL A 4 -8.52 14.18 11.14
N GLY A 5 -8.60 13.07 11.88
CA GLY A 5 -9.62 12.82 12.90
C GLY A 5 -10.79 11.94 12.43
N ASP A 6 -10.90 11.68 11.13
CA ASP A 6 -11.88 10.72 10.60
C ASP A 6 -11.49 9.29 10.95
N VAL A 7 -12.51 8.43 11.08
CA VAL A 7 -12.29 6.99 11.12
C VAL A 7 -11.79 6.53 9.75
N ALA A 8 -10.65 5.84 9.72
CA ALA A 8 -10.08 5.31 8.49
C ALA A 8 -11.06 4.35 7.80
N PRO A 9 -11.40 4.56 6.51
CA PRO A 9 -12.27 3.65 5.77
C PRO A 9 -11.71 2.23 5.78
N ASN A 10 -12.56 1.27 6.19
CA ASN A 10 -12.16 -0.14 6.19
C ASN A 10 -12.07 -0.68 4.76
N PHE A 11 -11.17 -1.62 4.55
CA PHE A 11 -11.02 -2.35 3.29
C PHE A 11 -10.54 -3.76 3.58
N THR A 12 -10.79 -4.68 2.65
CA THR A 12 -10.15 -6.00 2.62
C THR A 12 -9.50 -6.16 1.25
N LEU A 13 -8.17 -6.23 1.21
CA LEU A 13 -7.39 -6.36 -0.02
C LEU A 13 -6.48 -7.58 0.03
N MET A 14 -6.19 -8.14 -1.14
CA MET A 14 -5.23 -9.24 -1.26
C MET A 14 -3.81 -8.70 -1.34
N ALA A 15 -2.93 -9.21 -0.49
CA ALA A 15 -1.50 -8.94 -0.52
C ALA A 15 -0.77 -9.78 -1.58
N ASN A 16 0.44 -9.37 -1.92
CA ASN A 16 1.31 -10.04 -2.89
C ASN A 16 1.66 -11.49 -2.50
N ASP A 17 1.66 -11.81 -1.21
CA ASP A 17 1.88 -13.16 -0.66
C ASP A 17 0.59 -14.02 -0.64
N ARG A 18 -0.51 -13.50 -1.19
CA ARG A 18 -1.86 -14.11 -1.26
C ARG A 18 -2.62 -14.13 0.06
N ASN A 19 -2.14 -13.45 1.10
CA ASN A 19 -2.91 -13.25 2.31
C ASN A 19 -3.96 -12.13 2.11
N MET A 20 -5.12 -12.27 2.76
CA MET A 20 -6.11 -11.21 2.82
C MET A 20 -5.80 -10.31 4.01
N VAL A 21 -5.74 -9.00 3.77
CA VAL A 21 -5.51 -7.99 4.81
C VAL A 21 -6.78 -7.15 4.95
N THR A 22 -7.36 -7.16 6.13
CA THR A 22 -8.45 -6.25 6.49
C THR A 22 -7.91 -5.17 7.42
N LEU A 23 -8.15 -3.89 7.11
CA LEU A 23 -7.64 -2.79 7.94
C LEU A 23 -8.13 -2.85 9.39
N SER A 24 -9.37 -3.32 9.60
CA SER A 24 -9.93 -3.51 10.94
C SER A 24 -9.21 -4.57 11.78
N ASP A 25 -8.45 -5.47 11.16
CA ASP A 25 -7.70 -6.50 11.89
C ASP A 25 -6.42 -5.91 12.52
N SER A 26 -5.94 -4.78 12.00
CA SER A 26 -4.79 -4.03 12.52
C SER A 26 -5.19 -2.98 13.57
N ILE A 27 -6.42 -3.04 14.11
CA ILE A 27 -6.89 -2.13 15.17
C ILE A 27 -6.06 -2.34 16.44
N GLY A 28 -5.44 -1.26 16.93
CA GLY A 28 -4.58 -1.28 18.12
C GLY A 28 -3.11 -1.00 17.77
N ASN A 29 -2.71 -1.27 16.53
CA ASN A 29 -1.40 -0.94 16.00
C ASN A 29 -1.44 0.39 15.23
N LYS A 30 -0.29 1.04 15.09
CA LYS A 30 -0.17 2.20 14.20
C LYS A 30 -0.05 1.69 12.77
N VAL A 31 -0.90 2.15 11.87
CA VAL A 31 -0.90 1.68 10.47
C VAL A 31 -0.49 2.83 9.55
N VAL A 32 0.46 2.55 8.65
CA VAL A 32 0.86 3.44 7.55
C VAL A 32 0.35 2.85 6.24
N LEU A 33 -0.49 3.62 5.54
CA LEU A 33 -0.97 3.27 4.21
C LEU A 33 -0.21 4.09 3.16
N ALA A 34 0.63 3.44 2.37
CA ALA A 34 1.41 4.08 1.31
C ALA A 34 0.78 3.78 -0.06
N PHE A 35 -0.03 4.72 -0.56
CA PHE A 35 -0.64 4.61 -1.88
C PHE A 35 0.37 5.00 -2.97
N TYR A 36 0.62 4.11 -3.94
CA TYR A 36 1.51 4.38 -5.07
C TYR A 36 0.81 4.15 -6.43
N PRO A 37 1.02 5.02 -7.43
CA PRO A 37 0.29 4.97 -8.71
C PRO A 37 0.47 3.68 -9.51
N ALA A 38 1.70 3.18 -9.61
CA ALA A 38 2.05 2.00 -10.40
C ALA A 38 3.40 1.42 -9.98
N ALA A 39 3.47 0.10 -9.85
CA ALA A 39 4.69 -0.67 -9.66
C ALA A 39 5.69 -0.45 -10.81
N PHE A 40 6.98 -0.65 -10.55
CA PHE A 40 8.08 -0.50 -11.53
C PHE A 40 8.27 0.90 -12.13
N THR A 41 7.64 1.93 -11.58
CA THR A 41 7.95 3.32 -11.95
C THR A 41 9.07 3.85 -11.07
N GLY A 42 10.05 4.55 -11.65
CA GLY A 42 11.31 4.89 -10.97
C GLY A 42 11.14 5.60 -9.62
N VAL A 43 10.15 6.50 -9.50
CA VAL A 43 9.85 7.21 -8.25
C VAL A 43 9.22 6.29 -7.21
N CYS A 44 8.26 5.43 -7.59
CA CYS A 44 7.62 4.48 -6.68
C CYS A 44 8.62 3.42 -6.18
N THR A 45 9.60 3.04 -7.00
CA THR A 45 10.71 2.18 -6.57
C THR A 45 11.51 2.84 -5.44
N THR A 46 11.93 4.11 -5.61
CA THR A 46 12.68 4.82 -4.56
C THR A 46 11.87 4.97 -3.28
N GLU A 47 10.59 5.30 -3.39
CA GLU A 47 9.70 5.47 -2.23
C GLU A 47 9.56 4.18 -1.43
N MET A 48 9.26 3.05 -2.08
CA MET A 48 9.07 1.76 -1.40
C MET A 48 10.37 1.19 -0.82
N CYS A 49 11.50 1.38 -1.49
CA CYS A 49 12.81 1.03 -0.93
C CYS A 49 13.14 1.88 0.31
N THR A 50 12.83 3.19 0.28
CA THR A 50 13.05 4.09 1.43
C THR A 50 12.19 3.69 2.63
N PHE A 51 10.95 3.26 2.39
CA PHE A 51 10.10 2.71 3.46
C PHE A 51 10.71 1.44 4.04
N THR A 52 11.20 0.52 3.20
CA THR A 52 11.86 -0.72 3.65
C THR A 52 13.08 -0.43 4.51
N ASP A 53 13.97 0.47 4.07
CA ASP A 53 15.16 0.89 4.84
C ASP A 53 14.78 1.60 6.16
N SER A 54 13.63 2.27 6.18
CA SER A 54 13.13 2.96 7.36
C SER A 54 12.34 2.04 8.30
N MET A 55 11.98 0.81 7.90
CA MET A 55 11.30 -0.16 8.77
C MET A 55 12.10 -0.43 10.05
N SER A 56 13.43 -0.47 9.97
CA SER A 56 14.30 -0.64 11.13
C SER A 56 14.17 0.48 12.16
N LYS A 57 13.69 1.66 11.76
CA LYS A 57 13.40 2.78 12.66
C LYS A 57 12.04 2.65 13.34
N PHE A 58 11.16 1.80 12.82
CA PHE A 58 9.86 1.49 13.40
C PHE A 58 9.89 0.22 14.27
N ASP A 59 11.02 -0.50 14.30
CA ASP A 59 11.24 -1.64 15.20
C ASP A 59 10.95 -1.24 16.66
N GLY A 60 10.01 -1.95 17.29
CA GLY A 60 9.57 -1.72 18.67
C GLY A 60 8.46 -0.67 18.85
N MET A 61 7.91 -0.09 17.78
CA MET A 61 6.79 0.89 17.86
C MET A 61 5.41 0.33 17.49
N GLU A 62 5.29 -0.99 17.24
CA GLU A 62 4.03 -1.64 16.83
C GLU A 62 3.38 -0.93 15.62
N VAL A 63 4.20 -0.66 14.60
CA VAL A 63 3.78 0.00 13.35
C VAL A 63 3.72 -1.03 12.22
N GLU A 64 2.58 -1.10 11.54
CA GLU A 64 2.39 -1.87 10.31
C GLU A 64 2.41 -0.92 9.11
N VAL A 65 3.09 -1.33 8.03
CA VAL A 65 3.15 -0.57 6.78
C VAL A 65 2.51 -1.41 5.67
N PHE A 66 1.58 -0.82 4.93
CA PHE A 66 0.94 -1.43 3.77
C PHE A 66 1.12 -0.55 2.55
N GLY A 67 1.73 -1.08 1.49
CA GLY A 67 1.73 -0.43 0.19
C GLY A 67 0.43 -0.76 -0.55
N ILE A 68 -0.25 0.22 -1.15
CA ILE A 68 -1.49 -0.01 -1.91
C ILE A 68 -1.34 0.55 -3.32
N SER A 69 -1.63 -0.26 -4.33
CA SER A 69 -1.70 0.15 -5.73
C SER A 69 -2.87 -0.50 -6.45
N VAL A 70 -3.19 0.01 -7.64
CA VAL A 70 -4.20 -0.58 -8.53
C VAL A 70 -3.64 -1.72 -9.40
N ASP A 71 -2.38 -2.12 -9.15
CA ASP A 71 -1.72 -3.22 -9.84
C ASP A 71 -2.22 -4.58 -9.34
N SER A 72 -2.03 -5.61 -10.17
CA SER A 72 -2.36 -6.98 -9.81
C SER A 72 -1.44 -7.54 -8.71
N ILE A 73 -1.91 -8.55 -7.98
CA ILE A 73 -1.10 -9.31 -7.02
C ILE A 73 0.21 -9.84 -7.63
N PHE A 74 0.18 -10.24 -8.91
CA PHE A 74 1.35 -10.80 -9.59
C PHE A 74 2.40 -9.71 -9.85
N SER A 75 1.95 -8.55 -10.33
CA SER A 75 2.81 -7.37 -10.54
C SER A 75 3.43 -6.91 -9.23
N ASN A 76 2.64 -6.83 -8.16
CA ASN A 76 3.12 -6.45 -6.83
C ASN A 76 4.10 -7.47 -6.25
N ASN A 77 3.88 -8.77 -6.49
CA ASN A 77 4.80 -9.82 -6.05
C ASN A 77 6.16 -9.72 -6.75
N GLU A 78 6.17 -9.56 -8.07
CA GLU A 78 7.42 -9.36 -8.82
C GLU A 78 8.13 -8.07 -8.40
N PHE A 79 7.38 -7.00 -8.15
CA PHE A 79 7.93 -5.72 -7.71
C PHE A 79 8.55 -5.81 -6.31
N ALA A 80 7.88 -6.50 -5.38
CA ALA A 80 8.42 -6.76 -4.06
C ALA A 80 9.72 -7.58 -4.12
N ASN A 81 9.73 -8.65 -4.93
CA ASN A 81 10.91 -9.50 -5.10
C ASN A 81 12.09 -8.76 -5.73
N ASN A 82 11.84 -7.96 -6.77
CA ASN A 82 12.92 -7.26 -7.48
C ASN A 82 13.55 -6.11 -6.66
N ASN A 83 12.82 -5.58 -5.68
CA ASN A 83 13.26 -4.44 -4.87
C ASN A 83 13.45 -4.79 -3.39
N SER A 84 13.38 -6.08 -3.03
CA SER A 84 13.51 -6.57 -1.65
C SER A 84 12.58 -5.87 -0.66
N ILE A 85 11.33 -5.59 -1.06
CA ILE A 85 10.37 -4.87 -0.23
C ILE A 85 9.96 -5.73 0.96
N GLY A 86 10.14 -5.19 2.17
CA GLY A 86 9.98 -5.92 3.44
C GLY A 86 8.58 -5.90 4.05
N PHE A 87 7.59 -5.32 3.36
CA PHE A 87 6.22 -5.14 3.86
C PHE A 87 5.17 -5.53 2.82
N PRO A 88 3.92 -5.83 3.23
CA PRO A 88 2.89 -6.30 2.30
C PRO A 88 2.48 -5.22 1.28
N LEU A 89 2.37 -5.64 0.02
CA LEU A 89 1.84 -4.83 -1.07
C LEU A 89 0.45 -5.34 -1.47
N LEU A 90 -0.56 -4.50 -1.22
CA LEU A 90 -1.97 -4.79 -1.42
C LEU A 90 -2.42 -4.38 -2.83
N SER A 91 -3.18 -5.27 -3.47
CA SER A 91 -3.72 -5.10 -4.81
C SER A 91 -5.15 -4.56 -4.75
N ASP A 92 -5.34 -3.28 -5.07
CA ASP A 92 -6.63 -2.58 -5.18
C ASP A 92 -7.10 -2.44 -6.63
N VAL A 93 -7.14 -3.57 -7.36
CA VAL A 93 -7.57 -3.63 -8.77
C VAL A 93 -8.99 -3.08 -8.99
N ASN A 94 -9.86 -3.18 -7.98
CA ASN A 94 -11.22 -2.66 -8.01
C ASN A 94 -11.32 -1.18 -7.62
N ARG A 95 -10.21 -0.56 -7.21
CA ARG A 95 -10.12 0.84 -6.77
C ARG A 95 -11.01 1.16 -5.57
N GLU A 96 -11.37 0.17 -4.75
CA GLU A 96 -12.29 0.34 -3.62
C GLU A 96 -11.63 1.16 -2.51
N ALA A 97 -10.40 0.78 -2.13
CA ALA A 97 -9.65 1.51 -1.11
C ALA A 97 -9.24 2.89 -1.62
N THR A 98 -8.67 2.96 -2.82
CA THR A 98 -8.20 4.21 -3.43
C THR A 98 -9.33 5.25 -3.56
N ASN A 99 -10.54 4.81 -3.95
CA ASN A 99 -11.70 5.69 -4.03
C ASN A 99 -12.23 6.09 -2.65
N SER A 100 -12.29 5.15 -1.70
CA SER A 100 -12.76 5.42 -0.33
C SER A 100 -11.89 6.45 0.39
N TYR A 101 -10.57 6.36 0.20
CA TYR A 101 -9.61 7.34 0.73
C TYR A 101 -9.59 8.65 -0.08
N GLY A 102 -10.15 8.65 -1.29
CA GLY A 102 -10.20 9.82 -2.17
C GLY A 102 -8.85 10.17 -2.79
N VAL A 103 -7.97 9.18 -2.93
CA VAL A 103 -6.63 9.29 -3.54
C VAL A 103 -6.61 8.73 -4.97
N GLY A 104 -7.79 8.47 -5.53
CA GLY A 104 -7.97 7.97 -6.89
C GLY A 104 -7.43 8.93 -7.93
N ILE A 105 -6.41 8.48 -8.67
CA ILE A 105 -5.98 9.17 -9.88
C ILE A 105 -6.89 8.76 -11.05
N SER A 106 -7.57 9.74 -11.66
CA SER A 106 -8.05 9.60 -13.04
C SER A 106 -6.83 9.67 -13.95
N PHE A 107 -6.09 8.57 -14.06
CA PHE A 107 -4.97 8.50 -14.99
C PHE A 107 -5.53 8.51 -16.42
N VAL A 108 -5.67 9.72 -16.98
CA VAL A 108 -5.78 9.92 -18.42
C VAL A 108 -4.37 9.74 -18.96
N MET A 109 -4.08 8.58 -19.56
CA MET A 109 -2.87 8.41 -20.34
C MET A 109 -2.94 9.44 -21.47
N PRO A 110 -2.06 10.46 -21.53
CA PRO A 110 -1.97 11.28 -22.73
C PRO A 110 -1.46 10.34 -23.82
N GLY A 111 -2.31 10.06 -24.80
CA GLY A 111 -1.93 9.36 -26.02
C GLY A 111 -0.94 10.17 -26.86
#